data_AF-A0A933RB99-F1
#
_entry.id   AF-A0A933RB99-F1
#
_cell.length_a   1.000
_cell.length_b   1.000
_cell.length_c   1.000
_cell.angle_alpha   90.00
_cell.angle_beta   90.00
_cell.angle_gamma   90.00
#
_symmetry.space_group_name_H-M   'P 1'
#
loop_
_entity.id
_entity.type
_entity.pdbx_description
1 polymer ?
#
loop_
_entity_poly.entity_id
_entity_poly.type
_entity_poly.pdbx_seq_one_letter_code
_entity_poly.pdbx_strand_id
1 'polypeptide(L)' 'MLARAVLAETVFLGDDLIVWLLLALGGALFVGNVMALARPPARPQDENDLTEAPRARSILMAAIGFVVAVAALGALIA' A
#
# COMPACT_ATOMS: atom_id res chain seq x y z
N MET A 1 -0.73 31.15 -9.61
CA MET A 1 -1.37 30.05 -10.36
C MET A 1 -0.33 29.19 -11.08
N LEU A 2 0.59 29.77 -11.86
CA LEU A 2 1.68 29.06 -12.56
C LEU A 2 2.54 28.16 -11.66
N ALA A 3 3.01 28.64 -10.51
CA ALA A 3 3.83 27.83 -9.60
C ALA A 3 3.11 26.56 -9.07
N ARG A 4 1.78 26.60 -8.89
CA ARG A 4 1.01 25.42 -8.45
C ARG A 4 0.87 24.39 -9.57
N ALA A 5 0.77 24.86 -10.82
CA ALA A 5 0.70 23.99 -11.99
C ALA A 5 2.03 23.28 -12.22
N VAL A 6 3.14 24.00 -12.11
CA VAL A 6 4.49 23.42 -12.22
C VAL A 6 4.73 22.37 -11.14
N LEU A 7 4.38 22.64 -9.87
CA LEU A 7 4.50 21.65 -8.80
C LEU A 7 3.62 20.41 -9.02
N ALA A 8 2.42 20.58 -9.58
CA ALA A 8 1.56 19.45 -9.89
C ALA A 8 2.13 18.59 -11.03
N GLU A 9 2.73 19.21 -12.03
CA GLU A 9 3.36 18.53 -13.16
C GLU A 9 4.67 17.84 -12.76
N THR A 10 5.63 18.56 -12.18
CA THR A 10 6.94 17.97 -11.89
C THR A 10 6.90 17.05 -10.67
N VAL A 11 6.21 17.44 -9.59
CA VAL A 11 6.31 16.74 -8.30
C VAL A 11 5.19 15.72 -8.06
N PHE A 12 4.01 15.82 -8.69
CA PHE A 12 2.86 14.97 -8.33
C PHE A 12 2.33 14.07 -9.47
N LEU A 13 2.28 14.56 -10.71
CA LEU A 13 1.56 13.88 -11.81
C LEU A 13 2.39 13.61 -13.08
N GLY A 14 3.57 14.22 -13.22
CA GLY A 14 4.52 13.97 -14.30
C GLY A 14 5.65 13.07 -13.81
N ASP A 15 6.79 13.67 -13.48
CA ASP A 15 8.06 12.96 -13.24
C ASP A 15 7.94 11.92 -12.11
N ASP A 16 7.21 12.25 -11.04
CA ASP A 16 7.08 11.42 -9.84
C ASP A 16 5.75 10.65 -9.74
N LEU A 17 4.88 10.69 -10.75
CA LEU A 17 3.54 10.08 -10.66
C LEU A 17 3.62 8.60 -10.28
N ILE A 18 4.48 7.84 -10.95
CA ILE A 18 4.64 6.42 -10.69
C ILE A 18 5.14 6.18 -9.27
N VAL A 19 6.03 7.05 -8.77
CA VAL A 19 6.57 6.94 -7.42
C VAL A 19 5.49 7.20 -6.37
N TRP A 20 4.64 8.21 -6.58
CA TRP A 20 3.46 8.45 -5.74
C TRP A 20 2.46 7.30 -5.77
N LEU A 21 2.20 6.72 -6.95
CA LEU A 21 1.32 5.56 -7.08
C LEU A 21 1.90 4.33 -6.37
N LEU A 22 3.21 4.10 -6.45
CA LEU A 22 3.89 3.03 -5.74
C LEU A 22 3.84 3.23 -4.22
N LEU A 23 4.05 4.47 -3.75
CA LEU A 23 3.93 4.79 -2.32
C LEU A 23 2.50 4.51 -1.82
N ALA A 24 1.49 4.98 -2.57
CA ALA A 24 0.09 4.77 -2.23
C ALA A 24 -0.30 3.28 -2.25
N LEU A 25 0.07 2.56 -3.31
CA LEU A 25 -0.22 1.14 -3.48
C LEU A 25 0.50 0.29 -2.43
N GLY A 26 1.80 0.53 -2.21
CA GLY A 26 2.59 -0.17 -1.20
C GLY A 26 2.06 0.08 0.21
N GLY A 27 1.75 1.34 0.54
CA GLY A 27 1.16 1.72 1.81
C GLY A 27 -0.20 1.05 2.04
N ALA A 28 -1.08 1.07 1.04
CA ALA A 28 -2.39 0.42 1.11
C ALA A 28 -2.27 -1.11 1.27
N LEU A 29 -1.34 -1.75 0.53
CA LEU A 29 -1.10 -3.18 0.63
C LEU A 29 -0.56 -3.55 2.03
N PHE A 30 0.35 -2.76 2.59
CA PHE A 30 0.85 -2.96 3.95
C PHE A 30 -0.27 -2.82 4.98
N VAL A 31 -0.93 -1.67 5.03
CA VAL A 31 -1.95 -1.35 6.05
C VAL A 31 -3.13 -2.31 5.95
N GLY A 32 -3.61 -2.62 4.75
CA GLY A 32 -4.73 -3.55 4.55
C GLY A 32 -4.44 -4.95 5.08
N ASN A 33 -3.25 -5.50 4.79
CA ASN A 33 -2.86 -6.83 5.28
C ASN A 33 -2.57 -6.84 6.79
N VAL A 34 -1.97 -5.77 7.34
CA VAL A 34 -1.79 -5.63 8.80
C VAL A 34 -3.14 -5.56 9.50
N MET A 35 -4.10 -4.79 8.99
CA MET A 35 -5.45 -4.69 9.56
C MET A 35 -6.21 -6.01 9.50
N ALA A 36 -6.03 -6.80 8.44
CA ALA A 36 -6.60 -8.15 8.35
C ALA A 36 -6.06 -9.09 9.44
N LEU A 37 -4.78 -8.94 9.82
CA LEU A 37 -4.17 -9.72 10.90
C LEU A 37 -4.56 -9.19 12.30
N ALA A 38 -4.62 -7.86 12.46
CA ALA A 38 -4.94 -7.22 13.74
C ALA A 38 -6.41 -7.38 14.13
N ARG A 39 -7.31 -7.40 13.14
CA ARG A 39 -8.74 -7.60 13.36
C ARG A 39 -9.31 -8.60 12.36
N PRO A 40 -9.04 -9.91 12.57
CA PRO A 40 -9.65 -10.95 11.76
C PRO A 40 -11.18 -10.91 11.87
N PRO A 41 -11.93 -11.27 10.82
CA PRO A 41 -13.39 -11.36 10.89
C PRO A 41 -13.80 -12.40 11.95
N ALA A 42 -14.78 -12.04 12.78
CA ALA A 42 -15.20 -12.86 13.92
C ALA A 42 -16.00 -14.12 13.52
N ARG A 43 -16.54 -14.15 12.30
CA ARG A 43 -17.23 -15.30 11.72
C ARG A 43 -16.87 -15.45 10.25
N PRO A 44 -16.70 -16.69 9.76
CA PRO A 44 -16.73 -17.00 8.33
C PRO A 44 -17.97 -16.34 7.69
N GLN A 45 -17.79 -15.67 6.55
CA GLN A 45 -18.93 -15.05 5.85
C GLN A 45 -19.67 -16.05 4.95
N ASP A 46 -18.99 -17.15 4.56
CA ASP A 46 -19.52 -18.22 3.72
C ASP A 46 -19.19 -19.61 4.31
N GLU A 47 -19.97 -20.64 3.93
CA GLU A 47 -19.71 -22.04 4.32
C GLU A 47 -18.36 -22.57 3.78
N ASN A 48 -17.83 -21.93 2.74
CA ASN A 48 -16.54 -22.28 2.13
C ASN A 48 -15.37 -21.43 2.67
N ASP A 49 -15.61 -20.51 3.60
CA ASP A 49 -14.53 -19.70 4.18
C ASP A 49 -13.62 -20.57 5.04
N LEU A 50 -12.32 -20.27 4.98
CA LEU A 50 -11.35 -20.97 5.82
C LEU A 50 -11.62 -20.65 7.30
N THR A 51 -11.54 -21.66 8.16
CA THR A 51 -11.63 -21.52 9.62
C THR A 51 -10.57 -20.57 10.18
N GLU A 52 -9.46 -20.41 9.48
CA GLU A 52 -8.42 -19.45 9.79
C GLU A 52 -7.91 -18.77 8.51
N ALA A 53 -7.77 -17.45 8.54
CA ALA A 53 -7.18 -16.71 7.43
C ALA A 53 -5.73 -17.17 7.19
N PRO A 54 -5.28 -17.37 5.92
CA PRO A 54 -3.93 -17.79 5.61
C PRO A 54 -2.91 -16.71 6.00
N ARG A 55 -2.45 -16.76 7.26
CA ARG A 55 -1.59 -15.76 7.90
C ARG A 55 -0.29 -15.55 7.13
N ALA A 56 0.31 -16.62 6.63
CA ALA A 56 1.54 -16.56 5.85
C ALA A 56 1.41 -15.67 4.61
N ARG A 57 0.29 -15.77 3.88
CA ARG A 57 0.03 -14.95 2.70
C ARG A 57 -0.15 -13.47 3.07
N SER A 58 -0.89 -13.19 4.14
CA SER A 58 -1.12 -11.81 4.59
C SER A 58 0.19 -11.15 5.06
N ILE A 59 1.02 -11.87 5.82
CA ILE A 59 2.33 -11.39 6.27
C ILE A 59 3.25 -11.10 5.08
N LEU A 60 3.31 -12.01 4.10
CA LEU A 60 4.13 -11.82 2.90
C LEU A 60 3.69 -10.57 2.12
N MET A 61 2.39 -10.40 1.90
CA MET A 61 1.87 -9.24 1.17
C MET A 61 2.08 -7.93 1.94
N ALA A 62 1.94 -7.95 3.27
CA ALA A 62 2.29 -6.81 4.10
C ALA A 62 3.77 -6.44 3.93
N ALA A 63 4.69 -7.41 4.01
CA ALA A 63 6.11 -7.16 3.85
C ALA A 63 6.46 -6.59 2.46
N ILE A 64 5.86 -7.11 1.39
CA ILE A 64 6.02 -6.59 0.04
C ILE A 64 5.54 -5.14 -0.04
N GLY A 65 4.33 -4.87 0.45
CA GLY A 65 3.76 -3.51 0.48
C GLY A 65 4.65 -2.53 1.24
N PHE A 66 5.20 -2.96 2.37
CA PHE A 66 6.11 -2.16 3.19
C PHE A 66 7.40 -1.82 2.45
N VAL A 67 8.05 -2.82 1.83
CA VAL A 67 9.28 -2.61 1.05
C VAL A 67 9.04 -1.63 -0.10
N VAL A 68 7.94 -1.80 -0.84
CA VAL A 68 7.57 -0.89 -1.93
C VAL A 68 7.30 0.52 -1.42
N ALA A 69 6.57 0.67 -0.30
CA ALA A 69 6.27 1.96 0.29
C ALA A 69 7.55 2.69 0.76
N VAL A 70 8.46 1.99 1.44
CA VAL A 70 9.73 2.57 1.91
C VAL A 70 10.62 2.95 0.73
N ALA A 71 10.72 2.11 -0.30
CA ALA A 71 11.50 2.41 -1.50
C ALA A 71 10.95 3.63 -2.25
N ALA A 72 9.62 3.70 -2.43
CA ALA A 72 8.97 4.85 -3.08
C ALA A 72 9.12 6.13 -2.25
N LEU A 73 8.99 6.05 -0.93
CA LEU A 73 9.23 7.19 -0.05
C LEU A 73 10.69 7.67 -0.14
N GLY A 74 11.65 6.74 -0.19
CA GLY A 74 13.05 7.07 -0.41
C GLY A 74 13.29 7.76 -1.74
N ALA A 75 12.64 7.30 -2.82
CA ALA A 75 12.74 7.89 -4.14
C ALA A 75 12.15 9.31 -4.24
N LEU A 76 11.13 9.64 -3.45
CA LEU A 76 10.56 11.01 -3.41
C LEU A 76 11.39 12.00 -2.59
N ILE A 77 12.25 11.50 -1.70
CA ILE A 77 13.07 12.33 -0.80
C ILE A 77 14.49 12.52 -1.37
N ALA A 78 14.97 11.58 -2.17
CA ALA A 78 16.29 11.59 -2.81
C ALA A 78 16.37 12.59 -3.96
#